data_AF-A0A916EF70-F1
#
_entry.id   AF-A0A916EF70-F1
#
_cell.length_a   1.000
_cell.length_b   1.000
_cell.length_c   1.000
_cell.angle_alpha   90.00
_cell.angle_beta   90.00
_cell.angle_gamma   90.00
#
_symmetry.space_group_name_H-M   'P 1'
#
loop_
_entity.id
_entity.type
_entity.pdbx_description
1 polymer ?
#
loop_
_entity_poly.entity_id
_entity_poly.type
_entity_poly.pdbx_seq_one_letter_code
_entity_poly.pdbx_strand_id
1 'polypeptide(L)'
;MLIACGCTNVTPFEKKESNIEFWSRAIDPSADKETLLNLYNAGLICLKNNSPIIIDKSMNFWKSFKSALDNNRRGIDGKIRILSIIAENFRYNDLCEKLQV
;
A
#
# COMPACT_ATOMS: atom_id res chain seq x y z
N MET A 1 -2.74 -22.64 -17.61
CA MET A 1 -2.09 -21.34 -17.88
C MET A 1 -3.09 -20.52 -18.68
N LEU A 2 -3.68 -19.49 -18.07
CA LEU A 2 -4.67 -18.64 -18.74
C LEU A 2 -3.91 -17.68 -19.67
N ILE A 3 -3.82 -18.02 -20.96
CA ILE A 3 -3.36 -17.08 -21.98
C ILE A 3 -4.57 -16.19 -22.28
N ALA A 4 -4.59 -14.97 -21.73
CA ALA A 4 -5.62 -14.00 -22.08
C ALA A 4 -5.37 -13.56 -23.54
N CYS A 5 -6.22 -14.01 -24.47
CA CYS A 5 -6.11 -13.66 -25.89
C CYS A 5 -6.05 -12.13 -26.06
N GLY A 6 -4.99 -11.63 -26.69
CA GLY A 6 -4.80 -10.21 -26.97
C GLY A 6 -4.26 -9.37 -25.80
N CYS A 7 -3.74 -10.00 -24.74
CA CYS A 7 -3.09 -9.29 -23.64
C CYS A 7 -1.59 -9.64 -23.55
N THR A 8 -0.76 -8.68 -23.13
CA THR A 8 0.67 -8.88 -22.84
C THR A 8 0.92 -8.96 -21.34
N ASN A 9 1.70 -9.94 -20.90
CA ASN A 9 2.10 -10.04 -19.49
C ASN A 9 3.07 -8.90 -19.15
N VAL A 10 2.72 -8.10 -18.13
CA VAL A 10 3.48 -6.93 -17.65
C VAL A 10 3.92 -7.09 -16.20
N THR A 11 3.95 -8.32 -15.69
CA THR A 11 4.34 -8.64 -14.32
C THR A 11 5.79 -8.21 -14.07
N PRO A 12 6.07 -7.32 -13.08
CA PRO A 12 7.41 -6.78 -12.85
C PRO A 12 8.33 -7.68 -12.01
N PHE A 13 7.87 -8.87 -11.60
CA PHE A 13 8.61 -9.80 -10.72
C PHE A 13 8.53 -11.25 -11.20
N GLU A 14 9.40 -12.09 -10.66
CA GLU A 14 9.44 -13.51 -10.97
C GLU A 14 8.34 -14.29 -10.22
N LYS A 15 7.89 -15.42 -10.79
CA LYS A 15 6.84 -16.29 -10.20
C LYS A 15 7.18 -16.85 -8.80
N LYS A 16 8.45 -16.80 -8.43
CA LYS A 16 8.94 -17.19 -7.09
C LYS A 16 8.47 -16.20 -6.01
N GLU A 17 8.23 -14.94 -6.38
CA GLU A 17 7.79 -13.89 -5.46
C GLU A 17 6.26 -13.89 -5.27
N SER A 18 5.50 -14.20 -6.33
CA SER A 18 4.03 -14.29 -6.28
C SER A 18 3.47 -15.06 -7.48
N ASN A 19 2.30 -15.70 -7.28
CA ASN A 19 1.55 -16.35 -8.36
C ASN A 19 0.64 -15.38 -9.14
N ILE A 20 0.58 -14.11 -8.73
CA ILE A 20 -0.25 -13.08 -9.37
C ILE A 20 0.44 -12.60 -10.64
N GLU A 21 -0.28 -12.62 -11.76
CA GLU A 21 0.18 -12.09 -13.04
C GLU A 21 -0.61 -10.83 -13.41
N PHE A 22 0.09 -9.81 -13.90
CA PHE A 22 -0.50 -8.59 -14.47
C PHE A 22 -0.50 -8.67 -15.99
N TRP A 23 -1.62 -8.29 -16.61
CA TRP A 23 -1.80 -8.37 -18.05
C TRP A 23 -2.34 -7.03 -18.59
N SER A 24 -1.68 -6.50 -19.61
CA SER A 24 -2.10 -5.29 -20.32
C SER A 24 -2.80 -5.64 -21.63
N ARG A 25 -3.83 -4.87 -21.99
CA ARG A 25 -4.49 -4.90 -23.31
C ARG A 25 -3.97 -3.82 -24.26
N ALA A 26 -3.00 -3.03 -23.83
CA ALA A 26 -2.43 -1.98 -24.67
C ALA A 26 -1.70 -2.61 -25.87
N ILE A 27 -1.75 -1.93 -27.02
CA ILE A 27 -0.97 -2.32 -28.20
C ILE A 27 0.53 -2.21 -27.87
N ASP A 28 0.92 -1.17 -27.14
CA ASP A 28 2.25 -1.02 -26.54
C ASP A 28 2.14 -1.04 -25.00
N PRO A 29 2.58 -2.12 -24.35
CA PRO A 29 2.51 -2.28 -22.91
C PRO A 29 3.72 -1.69 -22.16
N SER A 30 4.63 -0.97 -22.84
CA SER A 30 5.87 -0.46 -22.24
C SER A 30 5.61 0.47 -21.06
N ALA A 31 4.67 1.41 -21.20
CA ALA A 31 4.29 2.35 -20.14
C ALA A 31 3.64 1.64 -18.94
N ASP A 32 2.81 0.62 -19.19
CA ASP A 32 2.18 -0.18 -18.14
C ASP A 32 3.24 -0.95 -17.34
N LYS A 33 4.22 -1.53 -18.04
CA LYS A 33 5.34 -2.26 -17.44
C LYS A 33 6.21 -1.35 -16.58
N GLU A 34 6.55 -0.17 -17.08
CA GLU A 34 7.33 0.83 -16.34
C GLU A 34 6.58 1.32 -15.10
N THR A 35 5.29 1.63 -15.24
CA THR A 35 4.44 2.09 -14.14
C THR A 35 4.34 1.02 -13.05
N LEU A 36 4.07 -0.23 -13.41
CA LEU A 36 4.01 -1.35 -12.46
C LEU A 36 5.34 -1.57 -11.75
N LEU A 37 6.46 -1.50 -12.47
CA LEU A 37 7.79 -1.61 -11.88
C LEU A 37 8.08 -0.49 -10.88
N ASN A 38 7.73 0.76 -11.22
CA ASN A 38 7.91 1.91 -10.34
C ASN A 38 7.06 1.78 -9.07
N LEU A 39 5.80 1.35 -9.19
CA LEU A 39 4.92 1.12 -8.06
C LEU A 39 5.40 -0.04 -7.16
N TYR A 40 5.93 -1.10 -7.77
CA TYR A 40 6.53 -2.22 -7.05
C TYR A 40 7.78 -1.78 -6.27
N ASN A 41 8.72 -1.10 -6.94
CA ASN A 41 9.94 -0.60 -6.31
C ASN A 41 9.66 0.44 -5.21
N ALA A 42 8.58 1.22 -5.36
CA ALA A 42 8.12 2.15 -4.34
C ALA A 42 7.43 1.48 -3.14
N GLY A 43 7.24 0.14 -3.17
CA GLY A 43 6.52 -0.61 -2.13
C GLY A 43 5.01 -0.37 -2.11
N LEU A 44 4.45 0.31 -3.12
CA LEU A 44 3.03 0.62 -3.22
C LEU A 44 2.19 -0.58 -3.68
N ILE A 45 2.84 -1.54 -4.35
CA ILE A 45 2.26 -2.84 -4.68
C ILE A 45 2.94 -3.89 -3.79
N CYS A 46 2.19 -4.40 -2.81
CA CYS A 46 2.60 -5.53 -1.98
C CYS A 46 1.82 -6.79 -2.37
N LEU A 47 2.55 -7.86 -2.67
CA LEU A 47 2.00 -9.15 -3.11
C LEU A 47 2.45 -10.23 -2.13
N LYS A 48 1.93 -10.17 -0.89
CA LYS A 48 2.14 -11.25 0.07
C LYS A 48 1.15 -12.37 -0.20
N ASN A 49 1.67 -13.59 -0.40
CA ASN A 49 0.96 -14.87 -0.28
C ASN A 49 -0.49 -14.87 -0.81
N ASN A 50 -0.68 -14.71 -2.12
CA ASN A 50 -1.99 -14.80 -2.78
C ASN A 50 -3.07 -13.83 -2.24
N SER A 51 -2.69 -12.76 -1.54
CA SER A 51 -3.63 -11.75 -1.05
C SER A 51 -3.80 -10.62 -2.08
N PRO A 52 -4.97 -9.97 -2.16
CA PRO A 52 -5.20 -8.88 -3.10
C PRO A 52 -4.19 -7.75 -2.90
N ILE A 53 -3.84 -7.05 -3.98
CA ILE A 53 -2.92 -5.90 -4.00
C ILE A 53 -3.30 -4.96 -2.85
N ILE A 54 -2.48 -4.93 -1.80
CA ILE A 54 -2.65 -3.97 -0.72
C ILE A 54 -1.93 -2.72 -1.17
N ILE A 55 -2.69 -1.71 -1.63
CA ILE A 55 -2.19 -0.33 -1.63
C ILE A 55 -1.86 -0.04 -0.17
N ASP A 56 -0.59 0.12 0.13
CA ASP A 56 -0.13 0.16 1.51
C ASP A 56 -0.68 1.38 2.26
N LYS A 57 -1.84 1.20 2.89
CA LYS A 57 -2.40 2.18 3.84
C LYS A 57 -1.52 2.32 5.10
N SER A 58 -0.58 1.39 5.35
CA SER A 58 0.38 1.52 6.45
C SER A 58 1.22 2.78 6.29
N MET A 59 1.63 3.11 5.06
CA MET A 59 2.38 4.34 4.79
C MET A 59 1.58 5.59 5.18
N ASN A 60 0.27 5.60 4.86
CA ASN A 60 -0.63 6.70 5.27
C ASN A 60 -0.85 6.74 6.79
N PHE A 61 -0.96 5.58 7.43
CA PHE A 61 -1.07 5.47 8.88
C PHE A 61 0.14 6.06 9.58
N TRP A 62 1.35 5.61 9.24
CA TRP A 62 2.59 6.08 9.88
C TRP A 62 2.90 7.53 9.55
N LYS A 63 2.57 7.99 8.34
CA LYS A 63 2.69 9.42 7.99
C LYS A 63 1.74 10.29 8.82
N SER A 64 0.50 9.85 9.01
CA SER A 64 -0.47 10.55 9.86
C SER A 64 -0.04 10.53 11.34
N PHE A 65 0.47 9.39 11.80
CA PHE A 65 0.99 9.21 13.16
C PHE A 65 2.16 10.15 13.44
N LYS A 66 3.14 10.21 12.51
CA LYS A 66 4.29 11.12 12.60
C LYS A 66 3.85 12.58 12.57
N SER A 67 2.95 12.94 11.65
CA SER A 67 2.41 14.30 11.58
C SER A 67 1.70 14.71 12.87
N ALA A 68 0.91 13.82 13.45
CA ALA A 68 0.24 14.09 14.73
C ALA A 68 1.26 14.25 15.87
N LEU A 69 2.34 13.46 15.88
CA LEU A 69 3.43 13.58 16.86
C LEU A 69 4.19 14.90 16.73
N ASP A 70 4.54 15.30 15.51
CA ASP A 70 5.34 16.50 15.23
C ASP A 70 4.53 17.78 15.52
N ASN A 71 3.23 17.77 15.21
CA ASN A 71 2.37 18.96 15.33
C ASN A 71 1.70 19.11 16.70
N ASN A 72 1.56 18.05 17.50
CA ASN A 72 1.03 18.19 18.87
C ASN A 72 2.14 18.51 19.87
N ARG A 73 2.27 19.81 20.18
CA ARG A 73 2.97 20.25 21.38
C ARG A 73 2.32 19.60 22.60
N ARG A 74 3.14 19.11 23.54
CA ARG A 74 2.69 18.49 24.79
C ARG A 74 1.60 19.33 25.44
N GLY A 75 0.46 18.70 25.75
CA GLY A 75 -0.61 19.36 26.49
C GLY A 75 -0.18 19.73 27.92
N ILE A 76 -1.07 20.36 28.66
CA ILE A 76 -0.83 20.83 30.06
C ILE A 76 -0.27 19.71 30.96
N ASP A 77 -0.64 18.45 30.71
CA ASP A 77 -0.17 17.28 31.47
C ASP A 77 1.05 16.57 30.85
N GLY A 78 1.70 17.14 29.85
CA GLY A 78 2.79 16.49 29.11
C GLY A 78 2.33 15.41 28.10
N LYS A 79 1.02 15.12 28.03
CA LYS A 79 0.43 14.08 27.18
C LYS A 79 0.17 14.59 25.76
N ILE A 80 0.27 13.68 24.79
CA ILE A 80 0.01 13.93 23.35
C ILE A 80 -1.20 13.10 22.93
N ARG A 81 -2.21 13.72 22.31
CA ARG A 81 -3.45 13.04 21.89
C ARG A 81 -3.37 12.53 20.46
N ILE A 82 -2.43 11.62 20.18
CA ILE A 82 -2.15 11.12 18.83
C ILE A 82 -3.37 10.39 18.24
N LEU A 83 -3.98 9.48 19.00
CA LEU A 83 -5.04 8.61 18.50
C LEU A 83 -6.30 9.39 18.08
N SER A 84 -6.72 10.39 18.85
CA SER A 84 -7.89 11.19 18.49
C SER A 84 -7.69 12.02 17.22
N ILE A 85 -6.43 12.39 16.90
CA ILE A 85 -6.12 13.18 15.70
C ILE A 85 -6.13 12.29 14.46
N ILE A 86 -5.51 11.12 14.54
CA ILE A 86 -5.47 10.21 13.39
C ILE A 86 -6.82 9.51 13.17
N ALA A 87 -7.65 9.36 14.20
CA ALA A 87 -8.96 8.70 14.10
C ALA A 87 -9.92 9.37 13.09
N GLU A 88 -9.73 10.64 12.74
CA GLU A 88 -10.49 11.30 11.66
C GLU A 88 -10.20 10.69 10.28
N ASN A 89 -9.04 10.07 10.10
CA ASN A 89 -8.54 9.58 8.82
C ASN A 89 -8.58 8.04 8.70
N PHE A 90 -8.91 7.32 9.76
CA PHE A 90 -8.88 5.86 9.81
C PHE A 90 -10.13 5.30 10.47
N ARG A 91 -10.59 4.13 10.03
CA ARG A 91 -11.66 3.42 10.74
C ARG A 91 -11.10 2.80 12.01
N TYR A 92 -11.96 2.57 12.99
CA TYR A 92 -11.59 1.92 14.25
C TYR A 92 -10.86 0.57 14.02
N ASN A 93 -11.38 -0.26 13.11
CA ASN A 93 -10.75 -1.55 12.78
C ASN A 93 -9.34 -1.40 12.19
N ASP A 94 -9.11 -0.37 11.38
CA ASP A 94 -7.78 -0.08 10.80
C ASP A 94 -6.78 0.29 11.92
N LEU A 95 -7.24 1.02 12.95
CA LEU A 95 -6.42 1.40 14.11
C LEU A 95 -6.07 0.18 14.97
N CYS A 96 -7.05 -0.68 15.29
CA CYS A 96 -6.83 -1.92 16.05
C CYS A 96 -5.81 -2.83 15.37
N GLU A 97 -5.97 -3.05 14.05
CA GLU A 97 -5.06 -3.89 13.29
C GLU A 97 -3.61 -3.35 13.31
N LYS A 98 -3.44 -2.03 13.14
CA LYS A 98 -2.11 -1.40 13.10
C LYS A 98 -1.45 -1.26 14.46
N LEU A 99 -2.22 -1.09 15.51
CA LEU A 99 -1.73 -0.94 16.89
C LEU A 99 -1.63 -2.28 17.62
N GLN A 100 -2.17 -3.37 17.04
CA GLN A 100 -2.24 -4.70 17.64
C GLN A 100 -2.98 -4.71 19.00
N VAL A 101 -4.13 -4.03 19.05
CA VAL A 101 -4.99 -3.87 20.25
C VAL A 101 -6.43 -4.25 19.99
#